data_AF-A0A7W0HLT4-F1
#
_entry.id   AF-A0A7W0HLT4-F1
#
_cell.length_a   1.000
_cell.length_b   1.000
_cell.length_c   1.000
_cell.angle_alpha   90.00
_cell.angle_beta   90.00
_cell.angle_gamma   90.00
#
_symmetry.space_group_name_H-M   'P 1'
#
loop_
_entity.id
_entity.type
_entity.pdbx_description
1 polymer ?
#
loop_
_entity_poly.entity_id
_entity_poly.type
_entity_poly.pdbx_seq_one_letter_code
_entity_poly.pdbx_strand_id
1 'polypeptide(L)'
;MPAPALAPASLFMRLNLPRLLARYRIRCAAEGDCMAYFIVSRASGREISRDLMISLNRFSRRIEIIRFYPQFYTRPDTKFFSAASLYLMIHHFAQFFRIAEAHQVFVRTRPEIYARFYRSLLDFNFHPVFEMAGTIDLAADYVRSDIDTSMVASVPSADQHAAFMVA
;
A
#
# COMPACT_ATOMS: atom_id res chain seq x y z
N MET A 1 22.87 -6.16 19.37
CA MET A 1 21.41 -5.96 19.39
C MET A 1 20.81 -6.98 18.44
N PRO A 2 20.00 -7.96 18.90
CA PRO A 2 19.28 -8.85 17.99
C PRO A 2 18.33 -8.01 17.13
N ALA A 3 18.24 -8.33 15.84
CA ALA A 3 17.23 -7.70 14.97
C ALA A 3 15.84 -8.02 15.54
N PRO A 4 14.91 -7.05 15.58
CA PRO A 4 13.55 -7.32 16.03
C PRO A 4 12.94 -8.44 15.17
N ALA A 5 12.26 -9.37 15.84
CA ALA A 5 11.64 -10.51 15.18
C ALA A 5 10.51 -10.03 14.28
N LEU A 6 10.53 -10.44 13.00
CA LEU A 6 9.47 -10.14 12.05
C LEU A 6 8.14 -10.74 12.55
N ALA A 7 7.07 -9.94 12.51
CA ALA A 7 5.74 -10.47 12.76
C ALA A 7 5.31 -11.40 11.61
N PRO A 8 4.75 -12.58 11.90
CA PRO A 8 4.26 -13.45 10.85
C PRO A 8 3.13 -12.76 10.07
N ALA A 9 3.14 -12.93 8.76
CA ALA A 9 2.08 -12.46 7.88
C ALA A 9 0.72 -12.96 8.38
N SER A 10 -0.26 -12.06 8.42
CA SER A 10 -1.61 -12.42 8.86
C SER A 10 -2.18 -13.57 8.03
N LEU A 11 -3.07 -14.35 8.61
CA LEU A 11 -3.80 -15.40 7.89
C LEU A 11 -4.51 -14.83 6.65
N PHE A 12 -5.04 -13.60 6.78
CA PHE A 12 -5.63 -12.86 5.68
C PHE A 12 -4.65 -12.68 4.51
N MET A 13 -3.43 -12.22 4.79
CA MET A 13 -2.41 -12.01 3.77
C MET A 13 -1.94 -13.32 3.14
N ARG A 14 -1.72 -14.36 3.95
CA ARG A 14 -1.32 -15.68 3.44
C ARG A 14 -2.33 -16.30 2.47
N LEU A 15 -3.62 -16.04 2.69
CA LEU A 15 -4.70 -16.55 1.82
C LEU A 15 -4.96 -15.67 0.58
N ASN A 16 -4.91 -14.35 0.74
CA ASN A 16 -5.33 -13.42 -0.32
C ASN A 16 -4.19 -12.98 -1.22
N LEU A 17 -2.95 -12.93 -0.73
CA LEU A 17 -1.80 -12.50 -1.51
C LEU A 17 -1.52 -13.42 -2.71
N PRO A 18 -1.53 -14.77 -2.58
CA PRO A 18 -1.35 -15.65 -3.75
C PRO A 18 -2.47 -15.46 -4.79
N ARG A 19 -3.71 -15.26 -4.32
CA ARG A 19 -4.87 -15.03 -5.21
C ARG A 19 -4.77 -13.71 -5.95
N LEU A 20 -4.29 -12.66 -5.29
CA LEU A 20 -3.99 -11.37 -5.90
C LEU A 20 -2.91 -11.53 -6.97
N LEU A 21 -1.77 -12.13 -6.63
CA LEU A 21 -0.61 -12.27 -7.51
C LEU A 21 -0.82 -13.23 -8.68
N ALA A 22 -1.75 -14.19 -8.55
CA ALA A 22 -2.18 -15.04 -9.66
C ALA A 22 -2.90 -14.26 -10.76
N ARG A 23 -3.61 -13.17 -10.40
CA ARG A 23 -4.44 -12.39 -11.33
C ARG A 23 -3.80 -11.07 -11.75
N TYR A 24 -2.93 -10.52 -10.92
CA TYR A 24 -2.36 -9.19 -11.12
C TYR A 24 -0.84 -9.21 -10.95
N ARG A 25 -0.18 -8.23 -11.57
CA ARG A 25 1.22 -7.88 -11.33
C ARG A 25 1.24 -6.49 -10.73
N ILE A 26 2.08 -6.28 -9.73
CA ILE A 26 2.29 -4.97 -9.13
C ILE A 26 3.66 -4.49 -9.57
N ARG A 27 3.70 -3.27 -10.10
CA ARG A 27 4.92 -2.57 -10.47
C ARG A 27 5.09 -1.34 -9.61
N CYS A 28 6.32 -0.85 -9.47
CA CYS A 28 6.61 0.37 -8.72
C CYS A 28 7.62 1.27 -9.45
N ALA A 29 7.41 2.59 -9.33
CA ALA A 29 8.38 3.61 -9.69
C ALA A 29 8.73 4.39 -8.42
N ALA A 30 10.01 4.59 -8.14
CA ALA A 30 10.45 5.38 -7.00
C ALA A 30 11.09 6.67 -7.50
N GLU A 31 10.72 7.80 -6.88
CA GLU A 31 11.32 9.10 -7.12
C GLU A 31 11.48 9.83 -5.78
N GLY A 32 12.73 10.08 -5.38
CA GLY A 32 13.04 10.65 -4.08
C GLY A 32 12.50 9.80 -2.92
N ASP A 33 11.72 10.43 -2.03
CA ASP A 33 11.04 9.78 -0.90
C ASP A 33 9.61 9.33 -1.25
N CYS A 34 9.25 9.30 -2.53
CA CYS A 34 7.95 8.89 -3.03
C CYS A 34 8.05 7.60 -3.85
N MET A 35 6.98 6.80 -3.82
CA MET A 35 6.83 5.61 -4.66
C MET A 35 5.43 5.53 -5.22
N ALA A 36 5.35 5.47 -6.55
CA ALA A 36 4.14 5.17 -7.29
C ALA A 36 4.04 3.67 -7.55
N TYR A 37 2.82 3.13 -7.49
CA TYR A 37 2.51 1.73 -7.73
C TYR A 37 1.50 1.58 -8.86
N PHE A 38 1.67 0.52 -9.65
CA PHE A 38 0.85 0.23 -10.82
C PHE A 38 0.39 -1.22 -10.77
N ILE A 39 -0.90 -1.46 -10.86
CA ILE A 39 -1.51 -2.78 -10.86
C ILE A 39 -1.90 -3.13 -12.29
N VAL A 40 -1.26 -4.17 -12.82
CA VAL A 40 -1.48 -4.66 -14.18
C VAL A 40 -2.24 -5.99 -14.12
N SER A 41 -3.35 -6.09 -14.84
CA SER A 41 -4.11 -7.33 -15.01
C SER A 41 -3.31 -8.32 -15.84
N ARG A 42 -3.02 -9.52 -15.31
CA ARG A 42 -2.29 -10.56 -16.04
C ARG A 42 -3.07 -11.09 -17.24
N ALA A 43 -4.41 -11.12 -17.14
CA ALA A 43 -5.27 -11.62 -18.20
C ALA A 43 -5.30 -10.70 -19.44
N SER A 44 -5.24 -9.38 -19.24
CA SER A 44 -5.40 -8.40 -20.31
C SER A 44 -4.14 -7.62 -20.63
N GLY A 45 -3.09 -7.72 -19.79
CA GLY A 45 -1.88 -6.90 -19.88
C GLY A 45 -2.10 -5.41 -19.58
N ARG A 46 -3.34 -5.00 -19.31
CA ARG A 46 -3.72 -3.60 -19.09
C ARG A 46 -3.55 -3.22 -17.63
N GLU A 47 -3.06 -2.00 -17.41
CA GLU A 47 -3.11 -1.34 -16.11
C GLU A 47 -4.57 -1.10 -15.71
N ILE A 48 -4.89 -1.42 -14.47
CA ILE A 48 -6.23 -1.25 -13.91
C ILE A 48 -6.28 -0.25 -12.77
N SER A 49 -5.17 -0.01 -12.06
CA SER A 49 -5.12 1.02 -11.04
C SER A 49 -4.88 2.38 -11.67
N ARG A 50 -5.29 3.44 -10.98
CA ARG A 50 -4.77 4.78 -11.20
C ARG A 50 -4.32 5.31 -9.85
N ASP A 51 -3.25 6.10 -9.84
CA ASP A 51 -2.88 6.90 -8.68
C ASP A 51 -2.71 6.09 -7.37
N LEU A 52 -1.76 5.15 -7.33
CA LEU A 52 -1.35 4.54 -6.07
C LEU A 52 -0.01 5.13 -5.68
N MET A 53 0.03 5.96 -4.65
CA MET A 53 1.24 6.69 -4.27
C MET A 53 1.41 6.68 -2.75
N ILE A 54 2.62 6.31 -2.35
CA ILE A 54 3.06 6.30 -0.95
C ILE A 54 4.29 7.19 -0.87
N SER A 55 4.38 8.04 0.16
CA SER A 55 5.55 8.86 0.43
C SER A 55 6.09 8.62 1.84
N LEU A 56 7.37 8.91 2.01
CA LEU A 56 8.07 8.84 3.29
C LEU A 56 8.28 10.26 3.81
N ASN A 57 7.60 10.59 4.89
CA ASN A 57 7.87 11.79 5.65
C ASN A 57 8.90 11.48 6.74
N ARG A 58 10.18 11.72 6.44
CA ARG A 58 11.30 11.45 7.36
C ARG A 58 11.26 12.30 8.62
N PHE A 59 10.73 13.52 8.54
CA PHE A 59 10.66 14.45 9.67
C PHE A 59 9.64 13.98 10.71
N SER A 60 8.45 13.55 10.27
CA SER A 60 7.38 13.07 11.15
C SER A 60 7.44 11.56 11.41
N ARG A 61 8.38 10.84 10.77
CA ARG A 61 8.50 9.36 10.78
C ARG A 61 7.20 8.69 10.32
N ARG A 62 6.61 9.18 9.24
CA ARG A 62 5.34 8.66 8.69
C ARG A 62 5.51 8.10 7.29
N ILE A 63 4.85 6.97 7.05
CA ILE A 63 4.57 6.42 5.72
C ILE A 63 3.20 6.99 5.33
N GLU A 64 3.17 7.96 4.43
CA GLU A 64 1.94 8.63 4.03
C GLU A 64 1.36 7.99 2.77
N ILE A 65 0.13 7.50 2.86
CA ILE A 65 -0.64 7.02 1.71
C ILE A 65 -1.31 8.25 1.09
N ILE A 66 -0.73 8.76 0.00
CA ILE A 66 -1.23 9.96 -0.68
C ILE A 66 -2.48 9.63 -1.49
N ARG A 67 -2.41 8.57 -2.31
CA ARG A 67 -3.53 8.13 -3.16
C ARG A 67 -3.60 6.61 -3.16
N PHE A 68 -4.81 6.07 -3.01
CA PHE A 68 -5.04 4.62 -3.01
C PHE A 68 -6.37 4.26 -3.70
N TYR A 69 -6.35 4.21 -5.03
CA TYR A 69 -7.50 3.86 -5.87
C TYR A 69 -7.20 2.65 -6.77
N PRO A 70 -7.14 1.43 -6.21
CA PRO A 70 -6.69 0.26 -6.96
C PRO A 70 -7.71 -0.31 -7.96
N GLN A 71 -8.93 0.27 -8.03
CA GLN A 71 -10.03 -0.06 -8.98
C GLN A 71 -10.43 -1.54 -9.10
N PHE A 72 -10.07 -2.37 -8.12
CA PHE A 72 -10.44 -3.78 -8.09
C PHE A 72 -11.95 -4.02 -8.09
N TYR A 73 -12.74 -3.07 -7.59
CA TYR A 73 -14.20 -3.16 -7.43
C TYR A 73 -14.97 -3.36 -8.75
N THR A 74 -14.32 -3.16 -9.89
CA THR A 74 -14.92 -3.39 -11.22
C THR A 74 -15.04 -4.86 -11.60
N ARG A 75 -14.48 -5.79 -10.80
CA ARG A 75 -14.52 -7.24 -11.08
C ARG A 75 -15.09 -8.05 -9.90
N PRO A 76 -15.83 -9.13 -10.16
CA PRO A 76 -16.31 -10.04 -9.12
C PRO A 76 -15.15 -10.73 -8.38
N ASP A 77 -15.36 -11.10 -7.12
CA ASP A 77 -14.40 -11.80 -6.22
C ASP A 77 -13.12 -11.04 -5.86
N THR A 78 -13.10 -9.71 -5.98
CA THR A 78 -11.90 -8.89 -5.68
C THR A 78 -12.01 -8.08 -4.39
N LYS A 79 -13.06 -8.30 -3.58
CA LYS A 79 -13.35 -7.53 -2.35
C LYS A 79 -12.13 -7.37 -1.43
N PHE A 80 -11.30 -8.41 -1.36
CA PHE A 80 -10.13 -8.47 -0.48
C PHE A 80 -8.82 -8.05 -1.16
N PHE A 81 -8.82 -7.82 -2.47
CA PHE A 81 -7.60 -7.49 -3.23
C PHE A 81 -7.12 -6.08 -2.98
N SER A 82 -8.01 -5.12 -2.74
CA SER A 82 -7.61 -3.79 -2.30
C SER A 82 -6.81 -3.86 -1.00
N ALA A 83 -7.33 -4.56 0.01
CA ALA A 83 -6.65 -4.75 1.29
C ALA A 83 -5.29 -5.46 1.14
N ALA A 84 -5.27 -6.58 0.41
CA ALA A 84 -4.04 -7.34 0.17
C ALA A 84 -2.98 -6.53 -0.59
N SER A 85 -3.41 -5.74 -1.58
CA SER A 85 -2.50 -4.88 -2.35
C SER A 85 -1.95 -3.73 -1.50
N LEU A 86 -2.78 -3.09 -0.67
CA LEU A 86 -2.35 -2.04 0.24
C LEU A 86 -1.29 -2.58 1.19
N TYR A 87 -1.55 -3.75 1.75
CA TYR A 87 -0.62 -4.40 2.66
C TYR A 87 0.71 -4.70 1.97
N LEU A 88 0.68 -5.31 0.78
CA LEU A 88 1.92 -5.58 0.04
C LEU A 88 2.69 -4.29 -0.28
N MET A 89 2.01 -3.21 -0.70
CA MET A 89 2.64 -1.94 -1.05
C MET A 89 3.30 -1.26 0.15
N ILE A 90 2.64 -1.21 1.30
CA ILE A 90 3.23 -0.62 2.51
C ILE A 90 4.49 -1.39 2.94
N HIS A 91 4.44 -2.73 2.92
CA HIS A 91 5.58 -3.56 3.29
C HIS A 91 6.72 -3.45 2.28
N HIS A 92 6.41 -3.45 0.99
CA HIS A 92 7.41 -3.21 -0.06
C HIS A 92 8.06 -1.83 0.10
N PHE A 93 7.27 -0.78 0.31
CA PHE A 93 7.74 0.58 0.52
C PHE A 93 8.70 0.66 1.72
N ALA A 94 8.29 0.09 2.85
CA ALA A 94 9.08 0.09 4.07
C ALA A 94 10.40 -0.69 3.91
N GLN A 95 10.39 -1.81 3.19
CA GLN A 95 11.61 -2.56 2.90
C GLN A 95 12.54 -1.78 1.95
N PHE A 96 12.00 -1.17 0.90
CA PHE A 96 12.78 -0.38 -0.05
C PHE A 96 13.52 0.78 0.61
N PHE A 97 12.84 1.55 1.48
CA PHE A 97 13.43 2.67 2.22
C PHE A 97 14.11 2.26 3.54
N ARG A 98 14.22 0.96 3.83
CA ARG A 98 14.80 0.40 5.08
C ARG A 98 14.19 0.99 6.35
N ILE A 99 12.89 1.24 6.34
CA ILE A 99 12.13 1.86 7.42
C ILE A 99 12.10 0.93 8.65
N ALA A 100 12.48 1.45 9.82
CA ALA A 100 12.42 0.74 11.10
C ALA A 100 11.04 0.87 11.78
N GLU A 101 10.74 -0.01 12.74
CA GLU A 101 9.45 -0.21 13.45
C GLU A 101 8.90 1.01 14.22
N ALA A 102 9.57 2.16 14.18
CA ALA A 102 9.12 3.39 14.82
C ALA A 102 8.33 4.33 13.89
N HIS A 103 7.89 3.85 12.73
CA HIS A 103 7.13 4.66 11.77
C HIS A 103 5.64 4.38 11.88
N GLN A 104 4.83 5.39 11.58
CA GLN A 104 3.38 5.25 11.50
C GLN A 104 2.93 5.30 10.05
N VAL A 105 2.02 4.41 9.68
CA VAL A 105 1.28 4.52 8.43
C VAL A 105 0.19 5.55 8.63
N PHE A 106 0.17 6.58 7.80
CA PHE A 106 -0.77 7.67 7.86
C PHE A 106 -1.56 7.76 6.57
N VAL A 107 -2.88 7.99 6.69
CA VAL A 107 -3.73 8.21 5.52
C VAL A 107 -4.81 9.24 5.85
N ARG A 108 -4.93 10.23 4.97
CA ARG A 108 -6.07 11.15 4.97
C ARG A 108 -7.13 10.63 4.02
N THR A 109 -8.35 10.46 4.51
CA THR A 109 -9.46 9.93 3.71
C THR A 109 -10.78 10.57 4.11
N ARG A 110 -11.89 10.06 3.58
CA ARG A 110 -13.24 10.47 3.98
C ARG A 110 -13.81 9.52 5.04
N PRO A 111 -14.62 10.01 6.00
CA PRO A 111 -15.23 9.17 7.04
C PRO A 111 -15.94 7.92 6.49
N GLU A 112 -16.60 8.02 5.33
CA GLU A 112 -17.32 6.89 4.73
C GLU A 112 -16.37 5.81 4.19
N ILE A 113 -15.21 6.22 3.67
CA ILE A 113 -14.16 5.30 3.20
C ILE A 113 -13.52 4.61 4.40
N TYR A 114 -13.28 5.35 5.49
CA TYR A 114 -12.81 4.75 6.73
C TYR A 114 -13.78 3.67 7.23
N ALA A 115 -15.05 4.01 7.38
CA ALA A 115 -16.08 3.09 7.87
C ALA A 115 -16.24 1.83 7.00
N ARG A 116 -16.10 1.96 5.67
CA ARG A 116 -16.30 0.86 4.72
C ARG A 116 -15.06 0.00 4.46
N PHE A 117 -13.87 0.59 4.51
CA PHE A 117 -12.63 -0.07 4.10
C PHE A 117 -11.59 -0.11 5.21
N TYR A 118 -11.03 1.04 5.61
CA TYR A 118 -9.89 1.06 6.54
C TYR A 118 -10.21 0.47 7.92
N ARG A 119 -11.43 0.67 8.43
CA ARG A 119 -11.88 0.07 9.69
C ARG A 119 -11.90 -1.47 9.66
N SER A 120 -12.05 -2.06 8.48
CA SER A 120 -12.05 -3.52 8.31
C SER A 120 -10.65 -4.13 8.18
N LEU A 121 -9.61 -3.30 8.05
CA LEU A 121 -8.22 -3.72 7.92
C LEU A 121 -7.60 -3.96 9.30
N LEU A 122 -8.03 -5.04 9.95
CA LEU A 122 -7.57 -5.40 11.30
C LEU A 122 -6.06 -5.58 11.39
N ASP A 123 -5.41 -6.00 10.29
CA ASP A 123 -3.96 -6.19 10.25
C ASP A 123 -3.15 -4.87 10.37
N PHE A 124 -3.77 -3.73 10.04
CA PHE A 124 -3.17 -2.40 10.22
C PHE A 124 -3.65 -1.69 11.47
N ASN A 125 -4.84 -2.04 11.98
CA ASN A 125 -5.44 -1.38 13.13
C ASN A 125 -5.50 0.16 12.99
N PHE A 126 -5.96 0.64 11.82
CA PHE A 126 -6.13 2.06 11.58
C PHE A 126 -7.11 2.67 12.57
N HIS A 127 -6.68 3.73 13.22
CA HIS A 127 -7.50 4.50 14.15
C HIS A 127 -7.53 5.98 13.73
N PRO A 128 -8.66 6.67 13.96
CA PRO A 128 -8.77 8.09 13.66
C PRO A 128 -7.94 8.91 14.64
N VAL A 129 -7.19 9.87 14.11
CA VAL A 129 -6.35 10.82 14.88
C VAL A 129 -7.00 12.19 14.91
N PHE A 130 -7.55 12.63 13.78
CA PHE A 130 -8.15 13.96 13.64
C PHE A 130 -9.24 13.94 12.57
N GLU A 131 -10.30 14.71 12.75
CA GLU A 131 -11.39 14.84 11.78
C GLU A 131 -11.68 16.33 11.56
N MET A 132 -11.68 16.76 10.30
CA MET A 132 -11.95 18.15 9.93
C MET A 132 -12.54 18.26 8.52
N ALA A 133 -13.56 19.12 8.39
CA ALA A 133 -14.12 19.54 7.11
C ALA A 133 -14.44 18.39 6.12
N GLY A 134 -15.02 17.29 6.63
CA GLY A 134 -15.39 16.12 5.81
C GLY A 134 -14.21 15.20 5.45
N THR A 135 -13.06 15.39 6.09
CA THR A 135 -11.90 14.51 5.99
C THR A 135 -11.51 13.97 7.36
N ILE A 136 -10.98 12.75 7.37
CA ILE A 136 -10.50 12.07 8.57
C ILE A 136 -9.06 11.60 8.33
N ASP A 137 -8.20 11.90 9.30
CA ASP A 137 -6.81 11.49 9.34
C ASP A 137 -6.72 10.21 10.17
N LEU A 138 -6.17 9.15 9.58
CA LEU A 138 -5.99 7.85 10.20
C LEU A 138 -4.51 7.58 10.40
N ALA A 139 -4.19 6.94 11.53
CA ALA A 139 -2.86 6.41 11.80
C ALA A 139 -2.94 4.92 12.12
N ALA A 140 -1.84 4.22 11.84
CA ALA A 140 -1.59 2.85 12.20
C ALA A 140 -0.11 2.70 12.51
N ASP A 141 0.25 1.89 13.50
CA ASP A 141 1.66 1.62 13.78
C ASP A 141 2.19 0.61 12.75
N TYR A 142 3.33 0.93 12.13
CA TYR A 142 3.94 0.02 11.17
C TYR A 142 4.67 -1.10 11.90
N VAL A 143 4.17 -2.32 11.73
CA VAL A 143 4.84 -3.54 12.21
C VAL A 143 5.51 -4.22 11.03
N ARG A 144 6.81 -4.52 11.15
CA ARG A 144 7.52 -5.29 10.13
C ARG A 144 6.97 -6.71 10.07
N SER A 145 6.74 -7.20 8.86
CA SER A 145 6.25 -8.55 8.61
C SER A 145 7.15 -9.31 7.64
N ASP A 146 7.11 -10.63 7.71
CA ASP A 146 7.82 -11.59 6.85
C ASP A 146 7.20 -11.78 5.46
N ILE A 147 6.30 -10.88 5.05
CA ILE A 147 5.71 -10.92 3.71
C ILE A 147 6.79 -10.80 2.64
N ASP A 148 6.71 -11.72 1.68
CA ASP A 148 7.49 -11.66 0.45
C ASP A 148 7.02 -10.51 -0.45
N THR A 149 7.86 -9.50 -0.59
CA THR A 149 7.64 -8.33 -1.45
C THR A 149 8.39 -8.43 -2.79
N SER A 150 9.19 -9.48 -3.01
CA SER A 150 10.00 -9.66 -4.23
C SER A 150 9.17 -9.74 -5.52
N MET A 151 7.88 -10.01 -5.36
CA MET A 151 6.88 -10.05 -6.43
C MET A 151 6.52 -8.67 -6.99
N VAL A 152 6.91 -7.58 -6.32
CA VAL A 152 6.74 -6.20 -6.81
C VAL A 152 7.93 -5.84 -7.70
N ALA A 153 7.66 -5.55 -8.97
CA ALA A 153 8.72 -5.26 -9.94
C ALA A 153 8.92 -3.74 -10.12
N SER A 154 10.16 -3.27 -10.13
CA SER A 154 10.44 -1.88 -10.52
C SER A 154 10.18 -1.66 -12.01
N VAL A 155 9.56 -0.54 -12.38
CA VAL A 155 9.49 -0.12 -13.80
C VAL A 155 10.88 0.38 -14.28
N PRO A 156 11.20 0.19 -15.58
CA PRO A 156 12.46 0.67 -16.16
C PRO A 156 12.61 2.18 -16.00
N SER A 157 13.84 2.69 -15.86
CA SER A 157 14.11 4.11 -15.57
C SER A 157 13.52 5.10 -16.59
N ALA A 158 13.37 4.68 -17.84
CA ALA A 158 12.75 5.50 -18.90
C ALA A 158 11.28 5.82 -18.62
N ASP A 159 10.56 4.92 -17.93
CA ASP A 159 9.13 5.06 -17.62
C ASP A 159 8.89 5.67 -16.23
N GLN A 160 9.94 5.81 -15.40
CA GLN A 160 9.82 6.34 -14.04
C GLN A 160 9.43 7.83 -14.04
N HIS A 161 10.09 8.66 -14.86
CA HIS A 161 9.78 10.09 -14.94
C HIS A 161 8.36 10.34 -15.51
N ALA A 162 7.93 9.53 -16.47
CA ALA A 162 6.59 9.62 -17.05
C ALA A 162 5.49 9.28 -16.01
N ALA A 163 5.77 8.35 -15.10
CA ALA A 163 4.86 7.94 -14.03
C ALA A 163 4.52 9.07 -13.03
N PHE A 164 5.40 10.06 -12.86
CA PHE A 164 5.17 11.22 -11.96
C PHE A 164 4.75 12.50 -12.71
N MET A 165 4.86 12.53 -14.04
CA MET A 165 4.48 13.68 -14.89
C MET A 165 3.00 13.67 -15.30
N VAL A 166 2.26 12.59 -15.10
CA VAL A 166 0.81 12.52 -15.34
C VAL A 166 0.08 12.91 -14.05
N ALA A 167 -0.09 14.22 -13.83
CA ALA A 167 -0.90 14.79 -12.76
C ALA A 167 -1.95 15.75 -13.34
#